data_AF-A0A2D5JKJ9-F1
#
_entry.id   AF-A0A2D5JKJ9-F1
#
_cell.length_a   1.000
_cell.length_b   1.000
_cell.length_c   1.000
_cell.angle_alpha   90.00
_cell.angle_beta   90.00
_cell.angle_gamma   90.00
#
_symmetry.space_group_name_H-M   'P 1'
#
loop_
_entity.id
_entity.type
_entity.pdbx_description
1 polymer ?
#
loop_
_entity_poly.entity_id
_entity_poly.type
_entity_poly.pdbx_seq_one_letter_code
_entity_poly.pdbx_strand_id
1 'polypeptide(L)'
;AYVTDSMDVLVVASAGNTASETPVYPAALEDVIGVCAVNQSDEKTAISNYGLAYQISAPGEAIYTTFVENDYIYTSGTSVAAALVSSAAILVRSYFPDESVFQIRNRLLSSADAIAKENVMFENLLGSGRLNLSAAFDYASPKKSVMTLFPNPSNGNFTIDFTQLNSGNYQISFFDVLGNLYHRTEFFASATESNINFSLDYLKQGYYTVQLSGNGVSANSGIVIVK
;
A
#
# COMPACT_ATOMS: atom_id res chain seq x y z
N ALA A 1 0.56 3.11 -10.61
CA ALA A 1 1.43 3.08 -11.82
C ALA A 1 1.76 1.64 -12.23
N TYR A 2 2.14 1.38 -13.50
CA TYR A 2 2.45 0.02 -13.99
C TYR A 2 3.53 -0.70 -13.16
N VAL A 3 4.62 -0.01 -12.79
CA VAL A 3 5.72 -0.62 -12.02
C VAL A 3 5.31 -0.95 -10.59
N THR A 4 4.59 -0.05 -9.91
CA THR A 4 4.14 -0.32 -8.54
C THR A 4 3.03 -1.35 -8.52
N ASP A 5 1.95 -1.13 -9.27
CA ASP A 5 0.71 -1.88 -9.08
C ASP A 5 0.68 -3.17 -9.91
N SER A 6 1.25 -3.16 -11.11
CA SER A 6 1.23 -4.32 -12.02
C SER A 6 2.45 -5.22 -11.87
N MET A 7 3.60 -4.68 -11.45
CA MET A 7 4.84 -5.47 -11.27
C MET A 7 5.17 -5.75 -9.79
N ASP A 8 4.37 -5.27 -8.84
CA ASP A 8 4.56 -5.46 -7.39
C ASP A 8 5.92 -4.95 -6.88
N VAL A 9 6.35 -3.78 -7.37
CA VAL A 9 7.64 -3.17 -7.02
C VAL A 9 7.45 -1.91 -6.17
N LEU A 10 8.05 -1.87 -4.98
CA LEU A 10 8.08 -0.65 -4.18
C LEU A 10 9.21 0.27 -4.66
N VAL A 11 8.88 1.52 -4.97
CA VAL A 11 9.87 2.53 -5.32
C VAL A 11 10.02 3.52 -4.18
N VAL A 12 11.26 3.74 -3.74
CA VAL A 12 11.61 4.68 -2.67
C VAL A 12 12.63 5.67 -3.25
N ALA A 13 12.45 6.96 -2.99
CA ALA A 13 13.34 8.00 -3.50
C ALA A 13 13.53 9.14 -2.50
N SER A 14 14.71 9.77 -2.56
CA SER A 14 15.08 10.88 -1.67
C SER A 14 14.37 12.17 -2.05
N ALA A 15 13.86 12.92 -1.07
CA ALA A 15 13.21 14.21 -1.29
C ALA A 15 14.14 15.31 -1.83
N GLY A 16 15.47 15.17 -1.65
CA GLY A 16 16.47 16.15 -2.08
C GLY A 16 17.02 16.99 -0.93
N ASN A 17 18.15 17.67 -1.17
CA ASN A 17 18.99 18.28 -0.13
C ASN A 17 19.16 19.80 -0.32
N THR A 18 18.10 20.50 -0.75
CA THR A 18 18.13 21.94 -1.07
C THR A 18 17.30 22.81 -0.13
N ALA A 19 16.81 22.25 0.98
CA ALA A 19 15.95 22.93 1.94
C ALA A 19 14.72 23.61 1.30
N SER A 20 14.13 22.96 0.29
CA SER A 20 13.09 23.53 -0.57
C SER A 20 11.82 22.69 -0.53
N GLU A 21 10.68 23.37 -0.74
CA GLU A 21 9.38 22.74 -0.99
C GLU A 21 9.19 22.30 -2.45
N THR A 22 10.13 22.67 -3.34
CA THR A 22 10.04 22.33 -4.76
C THR A 22 10.05 20.80 -4.95
N PRO A 23 9.03 20.23 -5.62
CA PRO A 23 8.96 18.79 -5.84
C PRO A 23 10.17 18.26 -6.62
N VAL A 24 10.77 17.18 -6.11
CA VAL A 24 11.86 16.45 -6.79
C VAL A 24 11.33 15.13 -7.30
N TYR A 25 11.47 14.88 -8.59
CA TYR A 25 11.07 13.61 -9.21
C TYR A 25 12.26 12.64 -9.27
N PRO A 26 12.05 11.33 -9.02
CA PRO A 26 10.75 10.66 -8.89
C PRO A 26 10.12 10.67 -7.49
N ALA A 27 10.77 11.25 -6.47
CA ALA A 27 10.28 11.23 -5.08
C ALA A 27 8.90 11.87 -4.87
N ALA A 28 8.53 12.83 -5.72
CA ALA A 28 7.23 13.51 -5.69
C ALA A 28 6.11 12.80 -6.48
N LEU A 29 6.36 11.62 -7.05
CA LEU A 29 5.31 10.82 -7.68
C LEU A 29 4.44 10.16 -6.61
N GLU A 30 3.12 10.15 -6.81
CA GLU A 30 2.14 9.61 -5.86
C GLU A 30 2.42 8.15 -5.46
N ASP A 31 2.84 7.33 -6.42
CA ASP A 31 3.13 5.91 -6.20
C ASP A 31 4.53 5.63 -5.62
N VAL A 32 5.39 6.65 -5.53
CA VAL A 32 6.75 6.54 -4.95
C VAL A 32 6.68 6.89 -3.47
N ILE A 33 7.53 6.28 -2.64
CA ILE A 33 7.75 6.75 -1.27
C ILE A 33 8.88 7.78 -1.32
N GLY A 34 8.50 9.06 -1.34
CA GLY A 34 9.41 10.19 -1.15
C GLY A 34 9.81 10.32 0.31
N VAL A 35 11.12 10.39 0.57
CA VAL A 35 11.68 10.33 1.93
C VAL A 35 12.39 11.63 2.31
N CYS A 36 11.90 12.28 3.36
CA CYS A 36 12.53 13.41 4.04
C CYS A 36 13.57 12.93 5.07
N ALA A 37 14.52 13.78 5.43
CA ALA A 37 15.57 13.48 6.42
C ALA A 37 15.34 14.24 7.72
N VAL A 38 15.35 13.51 8.84
CA VAL A 38 15.32 14.03 10.21
C VAL A 38 16.61 13.71 10.96
N ASN A 39 16.90 14.48 12.01
CA ASN A 39 18.03 14.26 12.90
C ASN A 39 17.66 13.33 14.07
N GLN A 40 18.60 13.14 15.00
CA GLN A 40 18.41 12.30 16.19
C GLN A 40 17.33 12.81 17.17
N SER A 41 16.93 14.06 17.06
CA SER A 41 15.87 14.71 17.84
C SER A 41 14.53 14.73 17.10
N ASP A 42 14.43 13.98 15.99
CA ASP A 42 13.27 13.94 15.09
C ASP A 42 12.95 15.27 14.39
N GLU A 43 13.87 16.23 14.39
CA GLU A 43 13.73 17.50 13.69
C GLU A 43 14.18 17.37 12.23
N LYS A 44 13.49 18.04 11.30
CA LYS A 44 13.90 18.12 9.89
C LYS A 44 15.32 18.65 9.81
N THR A 45 16.20 17.89 9.15
CA THR A 45 17.58 18.35 8.92
C THR A 45 17.60 19.65 8.12
N ALA A 46 18.63 20.48 8.30
CA ALA A 46 18.74 21.78 7.64
C ALA A 46 18.65 21.68 6.12
N ILE A 47 19.18 20.61 5.53
CA ILE A 47 19.23 20.40 4.07
C ILE A 47 18.01 19.68 3.49
N SER A 48 17.21 18.95 4.28
CA SER A 48 16.09 18.18 3.73
C SER A 48 15.08 19.08 3.04
N ASN A 49 14.73 18.73 1.80
CA ASN A 49 13.49 19.16 1.18
C ASN A 49 12.29 18.62 1.98
N TYR A 50 11.15 19.25 1.80
CA TYR A 50 9.90 19.00 2.51
C TYR A 50 8.71 19.33 1.61
N GLY A 51 7.50 18.99 1.99
CA GLY A 51 6.29 19.32 1.24
C GLY A 51 5.29 18.18 1.19
N LEU A 52 4.07 18.51 0.73
CA LEU A 52 2.96 17.57 0.62
C LEU A 52 3.21 16.40 -0.36
N ALA A 53 4.23 16.53 -1.20
CA ALA A 53 4.59 15.52 -2.19
C ALA A 53 5.37 14.32 -1.61
N TYR A 54 5.83 14.39 -0.37
CA TYR A 54 6.65 13.35 0.26
C TYR A 54 5.87 12.59 1.35
N GLN A 55 6.14 11.29 1.51
CA GLN A 55 5.25 10.40 2.25
C GLN A 55 5.77 10.01 3.63
N ILE A 56 7.08 10.05 3.88
CA ILE A 56 7.65 9.66 5.17
C ILE A 56 8.97 10.38 5.44
N SER A 57 9.38 10.41 6.70
CA SER A 57 10.69 10.85 7.14
C SER A 57 11.51 9.69 7.71
N ALA A 58 12.83 9.76 7.62
CA ALA A 58 13.72 8.81 8.28
C ALA A 58 15.01 9.49 8.75
N PRO A 59 15.76 8.88 9.69
CA PRO A 59 17.05 9.41 10.11
C PRO A 59 17.98 9.64 8.91
N GLY A 60 18.52 10.86 8.81
CA GLY A 60 19.36 11.24 7.68
C GLY A 60 20.46 12.22 8.04
N GLU A 61 20.75 12.41 9.33
CA GLU A 61 21.86 13.24 9.80
C GLU A 61 22.89 12.39 10.56
N ALA A 62 24.17 12.60 10.25
CA ALA A 62 25.29 11.95 10.92
C ALA A 62 25.12 10.42 11.02
N ILE A 63 24.74 9.81 9.89
CA ILE A 63 24.61 8.36 9.78
C ILE A 63 25.96 7.76 9.45
N TYR A 64 26.43 6.84 10.30
CA TYR A 64 27.67 6.10 10.08
C TYR A 64 27.45 5.01 9.02
N THR A 65 28.23 5.03 7.95
CA THR A 65 28.09 4.11 6.82
C THR A 65 29.44 3.73 6.22
N THR A 66 29.44 2.68 5.39
CA THR A 66 30.61 2.24 4.63
C THR A 66 31.02 3.28 3.60
N PHE A 67 32.32 3.42 3.41
CA PHE A 67 32.93 4.25 2.39
C PHE A 67 33.91 3.43 1.55
N VAL A 68 34.45 4.05 0.49
CA VAL A 68 35.44 3.38 -0.36
C VAL A 68 36.70 2.99 0.44
N GLU A 69 37.48 2.06 -0.10
CA GLU A 69 38.78 1.67 0.48
C GLU A 69 38.70 1.07 1.90
N ASN A 70 37.62 0.34 2.22
CA ASN A 70 37.36 -0.28 3.54
C ASN A 70 37.26 0.74 4.70
N ASP A 71 36.87 1.98 4.40
CA ASP A 71 36.67 3.00 5.41
C ASP A 71 35.19 3.16 5.79
N TYR A 72 34.93 3.98 6.81
CA TYR A 72 33.61 4.35 7.24
C TYR A 72 33.53 5.86 7.47
N ILE A 73 32.37 6.43 7.17
CA ILE A 73 32.16 7.87 7.29
C ILE A 73 30.80 8.17 7.89
N TYR A 74 30.71 9.31 8.58
CA TYR A 74 29.44 9.94 8.89
C TYR A 74 28.97 10.78 7.70
N THR A 75 27.77 10.51 7.22
CA THR A 75 27.16 11.28 6.12
C THR A 75 25.75 11.72 6.48
N SER A 76 25.28 12.77 5.80
CA SER A 76 23.95 13.36 6.01
C SER A 76 23.28 13.60 4.66
N GLY A 77 21.98 13.31 4.60
CA GLY A 77 21.14 13.60 3.45
C GLY A 77 19.92 12.70 3.34
N THR A 78 18.96 13.15 2.54
CA THR A 78 17.76 12.38 2.18
C THR A 78 18.09 11.10 1.41
N SER A 79 19.26 11.00 0.78
CA SER A 79 19.76 9.77 0.15
C SER A 79 19.94 8.63 1.16
N VAL A 80 20.44 8.94 2.35
CA VAL A 80 20.65 7.95 3.42
C VAL A 80 19.32 7.59 4.07
N ALA A 81 18.47 8.58 4.32
CA ALA A 81 17.11 8.38 4.80
C ALA A 81 16.31 7.46 3.87
N ALA A 82 16.38 7.69 2.55
CA ALA A 82 15.75 6.83 1.55
C ALA A 82 16.27 5.39 1.60
N ALA A 83 17.59 5.19 1.74
CA ALA A 83 18.18 3.86 1.88
C ALA A 83 17.68 3.12 3.14
N LEU A 84 17.49 3.81 4.26
CA LEU A 84 16.90 3.23 5.48
C LEU A 84 15.45 2.80 5.26
N VAL A 85 14.64 3.62 4.59
CA VAL A 85 13.25 3.25 4.25
C VAL A 85 13.21 2.06 3.29
N SER A 86 14.08 2.02 2.28
CA SER A 86 14.21 0.86 1.39
C SER A 86 14.57 -0.42 2.16
N SER A 87 15.50 -0.32 3.12
CA SER A 87 15.91 -1.46 3.94
C SER A 87 14.77 -1.95 4.83
N ALA A 88 14.04 -1.03 5.45
CA ALA A 88 12.85 -1.36 6.23
C ALA A 88 11.77 -2.03 5.36
N ALA A 89 11.53 -1.53 4.15
CA ALA A 89 10.57 -2.13 3.23
C ALA A 89 10.93 -3.59 2.87
N ILE A 90 12.20 -3.85 2.58
CA ILE A 90 12.69 -5.21 2.27
C ILE A 90 12.49 -6.14 3.48
N LEU A 91 12.84 -5.66 4.68
CA LEU A 91 12.72 -6.45 5.90
C LEU A 91 11.25 -6.77 6.22
N VAL A 92 10.35 -5.79 6.10
CA VAL A 92 8.90 -6.01 6.25
C VAL A 92 8.39 -6.99 5.19
N ARG A 93 8.78 -6.82 3.91
CA ARG A 93 8.41 -7.75 2.81
C ARG A 93 8.88 -9.18 3.10
N SER A 94 10.05 -9.35 3.69
CA SER A 94 10.59 -10.68 4.02
C SER A 94 9.79 -11.42 5.09
N TYR A 95 9.15 -10.67 6.01
CA TYR A 95 8.33 -11.22 7.08
C TYR A 95 6.86 -11.38 6.65
N PHE A 96 6.40 -10.58 5.70
CA PHE A 96 5.06 -10.63 5.10
C PHE A 96 5.13 -10.89 3.58
N PRO A 97 5.58 -12.08 3.16
CA PRO A 97 5.80 -12.38 1.74
C PRO A 97 4.50 -12.39 0.91
N ASP A 98 3.35 -12.65 1.54
CA ASP A 98 2.06 -12.74 0.86
C ASP A 98 1.35 -11.38 0.69
N GLU A 99 1.86 -10.33 1.33
CA GLU A 99 1.30 -8.99 1.20
C GLU A 99 1.64 -8.39 -0.18
N SER A 100 0.82 -7.46 -0.68
CA SER A 100 1.16 -6.69 -1.88
C SER A 100 2.05 -5.50 -1.53
N VAL A 101 2.71 -4.92 -2.51
CA VAL A 101 3.44 -3.66 -2.36
C VAL A 101 2.61 -2.56 -1.72
N PHE A 102 1.30 -2.49 -2.00
CA PHE A 102 0.38 -1.53 -1.40
C PHE A 102 0.24 -1.75 0.10
N GLN A 103 0.12 -3.02 0.53
CA GLN A 103 0.05 -3.35 1.96
C GLN A 103 1.38 -3.04 2.65
N ILE A 104 2.51 -3.37 2.04
CA ILE A 104 3.85 -3.04 2.56
C ILE A 104 4.04 -1.53 2.68
N ARG A 105 3.66 -0.76 1.65
CA ARG A 105 3.66 0.71 1.69
C ARG A 105 2.83 1.20 2.88
N ASN A 106 1.61 0.68 3.05
CA ASN A 106 0.73 1.10 4.14
C ASN A 106 1.27 0.76 5.52
N ARG A 107 1.93 -0.40 5.71
CA ARG A 107 2.64 -0.71 6.97
C ARG A 107 3.58 0.41 7.33
N LEU A 108 4.48 0.78 6.42
CA LEU A 108 5.50 1.80 6.68
C LEU A 108 4.91 3.18 6.95
N LEU A 109 3.93 3.61 6.15
CA LEU A 109 3.36 4.95 6.25
C LEU A 109 2.42 5.08 7.45
N SER A 110 1.57 4.09 7.71
CA SER A 110 0.56 4.16 8.77
C SER A 110 1.11 3.85 10.16
N SER A 111 2.32 3.27 10.25
CA SER A 111 2.98 2.99 11.51
C SER A 111 4.06 4.02 11.87
N ALA A 112 4.25 5.06 11.07
CA ALA A 112 5.27 6.08 11.32
C ALA A 112 5.00 6.83 12.63
N ASP A 113 6.06 7.15 13.36
CA ASP A 113 5.96 7.95 14.58
C ASP A 113 5.66 9.41 14.21
N ALA A 114 4.68 9.99 14.89
CA ALA A 114 4.36 11.41 14.71
C ALA A 114 5.48 12.30 15.26
N ILE A 115 6.01 13.18 14.41
CA ILE A 115 7.12 14.11 14.72
C ILE A 115 6.71 15.60 14.58
N ALA A 116 5.40 15.86 14.52
CA ALA A 116 4.89 17.21 14.28
C ALA A 116 5.24 18.20 15.41
N LYS A 117 5.41 17.70 16.65
CA LYS A 117 5.73 18.53 17.82
C LYS A 117 7.14 19.10 17.75
N GLU A 118 8.05 18.32 17.19
CA GLU A 118 9.45 18.65 16.96
C GLU A 118 9.62 19.53 15.71
N ASN A 119 8.57 19.62 14.87
CA ASN A 119 8.61 20.25 13.55
C ASN A 119 7.44 21.22 13.32
N VAL A 120 7.14 22.08 14.29
CA VAL A 120 5.96 22.99 14.24
C VAL A 120 5.91 23.83 12.95
N MET A 121 7.06 24.26 12.42
CA MET A 121 7.14 25.05 11.18
C MET A 121 6.94 24.24 9.89
N PHE A 122 6.89 22.92 9.98
CA PHE A 122 6.79 21.98 8.85
C PHE A 122 5.65 20.98 9.06
N GLU A 123 4.61 21.39 9.80
CA GLU A 123 3.44 20.55 10.08
C GLU A 123 2.84 20.02 8.77
N ASN A 124 2.62 18.70 8.69
CA ASN A 124 2.15 17.98 7.50
C ASN A 124 3.07 18.03 6.26
N LEU A 125 4.28 18.60 6.35
CA LEU A 125 5.23 18.68 5.24
C LEU A 125 6.35 17.62 5.31
N LEU A 126 6.29 16.72 6.28
CA LEU A 126 7.30 15.67 6.55
C LEU A 126 6.72 14.25 6.38
N GLY A 127 5.64 14.15 5.59
CA GLY A 127 4.92 12.91 5.38
C GLY A 127 4.18 12.43 6.63
N SER A 128 3.98 11.12 6.72
CA SER A 128 3.29 10.46 7.83
C SER A 128 4.06 10.51 9.16
N GLY A 129 5.31 10.97 9.15
CA GLY A 129 6.18 11.02 10.32
C GLY A 129 7.47 10.23 10.12
N ARG A 130 8.18 9.91 11.21
CA ARG A 130 9.42 9.14 11.14
C ARG A 130 9.14 7.65 11.01
N LEU A 131 9.87 6.97 10.12
CA LEU A 131 9.93 5.52 10.03
C LEU A 131 10.04 4.84 11.41
N ASN A 132 9.09 3.96 11.72
CA ASN A 132 9.12 3.08 12.89
C ASN A 132 8.93 1.64 12.43
N LEU A 133 10.04 0.89 12.39
CA LEU A 133 10.05 -0.48 11.92
C LEU A 133 9.34 -1.44 12.87
N SER A 134 9.41 -1.23 14.18
CA SER A 134 8.72 -2.08 15.16
C SER A 134 7.20 -1.97 14.98
N ALA A 135 6.69 -0.73 14.91
CA ALA A 135 5.27 -0.50 14.68
C ALA A 135 4.83 -1.02 13.29
N ALA A 136 5.71 -1.01 12.28
CA ALA A 136 5.39 -1.55 10.95
C ALA A 136 5.17 -3.07 10.98
N PHE A 137 5.85 -3.80 11.85
CA PHE A 137 5.60 -5.24 12.06
C PHE A 137 4.28 -5.50 12.77
N ASP A 138 3.96 -4.67 13.76
CA ASP A 138 2.73 -4.82 14.55
C ASP A 138 1.48 -4.28 13.83
N TYR A 139 1.67 -3.47 12.78
CA TYR A 139 0.57 -2.91 12.00
C TYR A 139 -0.28 -4.01 11.37
N ALA A 140 -1.59 -3.95 11.57
CA ALA A 140 -2.52 -4.87 10.91
C ALA A 140 -2.90 -4.32 9.53
N SER A 141 -2.13 -4.68 8.50
CA SER A 141 -2.50 -4.34 7.12
C SER A 141 -3.88 -4.87 6.77
N PRO A 142 -4.75 -4.07 6.12
CA PRO A 142 -5.97 -4.60 5.52
C PRO A 142 -5.58 -5.76 4.61
N LYS A 143 -6.15 -6.95 4.84
CA LYS A 143 -5.88 -8.10 3.99
C LYS A 143 -6.26 -7.75 2.56
N LYS A 144 -5.41 -8.08 1.58
CA LYS A 144 -5.72 -7.96 0.16
C LYS A 144 -7.10 -8.58 -0.09
N SER A 145 -8.00 -7.80 -0.70
CA SER A 145 -9.35 -8.28 -0.99
C SER A 145 -9.25 -9.52 -1.87
N VAL A 146 -9.66 -10.66 -1.32
CA VAL A 146 -9.71 -11.94 -2.03
C VAL A 146 -10.61 -11.87 -3.26
N MET A 147 -11.55 -10.91 -3.28
CA MET A 147 -12.53 -10.72 -4.34
C MET A 147 -12.61 -9.24 -4.76
N THR A 148 -12.51 -8.96 -6.06
CA THR A 148 -12.74 -7.65 -6.69
C THR A 148 -13.71 -7.76 -7.85
N LEU A 149 -14.65 -6.81 -7.98
CA LEU A 149 -15.68 -6.82 -9.03
C LEU A 149 -15.54 -5.61 -9.95
N PHE A 150 -15.56 -5.84 -11.26
CA PHE A 150 -15.43 -4.78 -12.26
C PHE A 150 -16.21 -5.08 -13.56
N PRO A 151 -16.73 -4.08 -14.27
CA PRO A 151 -16.80 -2.68 -13.83
C PRO A 151 -17.75 -2.54 -12.62
N ASN A 152 -17.50 -1.55 -11.78
CA ASN A 152 -18.37 -1.20 -10.67
C ASN A 152 -18.48 0.34 -10.60
N PRO A 153 -19.61 0.96 -10.98
CA PRO A 153 -20.90 0.33 -11.30
C PRO A 153 -20.93 -0.55 -12.56
N SER A 154 -21.84 -1.53 -12.61
CA SER A 154 -22.06 -2.47 -13.73
C SER A 154 -23.49 -2.37 -14.29
N ASN A 155 -23.69 -2.74 -15.55
CA ASN A 155 -25.01 -2.88 -16.16
C ASN A 155 -25.64 -4.27 -16.01
N GLY A 156 -25.04 -5.16 -15.19
CA GLY A 156 -25.41 -6.57 -15.09
C GLY A 156 -24.33 -7.51 -15.63
N ASN A 157 -23.39 -6.99 -16.44
CA ASN A 157 -22.22 -7.72 -16.92
C ASN A 157 -20.98 -7.25 -16.16
N PHE A 158 -20.31 -8.17 -15.46
CA PHE A 158 -19.12 -7.87 -14.67
C PHE A 158 -18.26 -9.12 -14.48
N THR A 159 -17.01 -8.89 -14.15
CA THR A 159 -16.04 -9.92 -13.81
C THR A 159 -15.80 -9.87 -12.32
N ILE A 160 -15.68 -11.04 -11.70
CA ILE A 160 -15.13 -11.19 -10.37
C ILE A 160 -13.72 -11.72 -10.52
N ASP A 161 -12.72 -10.92 -10.16
CA ASP A 161 -11.34 -11.35 -10.00
C ASP A 161 -11.11 -11.84 -8.57
N PHE A 162 -10.42 -12.97 -8.46
CA PHE A 162 -10.00 -13.56 -7.21
C PHE A 162 -8.50 -13.48 -7.06
N THR A 163 -8.05 -13.16 -5.86
CA THR A 163 -6.62 -13.20 -5.52
C THR A 163 -6.37 -14.28 -4.48
N GLN A 164 -5.38 -15.15 -4.75
CA GLN A 164 -4.91 -16.19 -3.83
C GLN A 164 -6.00 -17.21 -3.39
N LEU A 165 -6.76 -17.77 -4.33
CA LEU A 165 -7.60 -18.95 -4.02
C LEU A 165 -6.76 -20.22 -4.10
N ASN A 166 -6.87 -21.04 -3.05
CA ASN A 166 -6.36 -22.40 -3.09
C ASN A 166 -7.23 -23.24 -4.02
N SER A 167 -6.67 -24.32 -4.57
CA SER A 167 -7.49 -25.20 -5.39
C SER A 167 -8.58 -25.87 -4.57
N GLY A 168 -9.82 -25.82 -5.05
CA GLY A 168 -10.95 -26.45 -4.37
C GLY A 168 -12.30 -25.85 -4.76
N ASN A 169 -13.37 -26.34 -4.12
CA ASN A 169 -14.73 -25.89 -4.38
C ASN A 169 -15.05 -24.61 -3.60
N TYR A 170 -15.65 -23.65 -4.28
CA TYR A 170 -16.11 -22.38 -3.74
C TYR A 170 -17.54 -22.09 -4.17
N GLN A 171 -18.22 -21.27 -3.39
CA GLN A 171 -19.56 -20.77 -3.64
C GLN A 171 -19.54 -19.25 -3.67
N ILE A 172 -20.24 -18.66 -4.64
CA ILE A 172 -20.48 -17.22 -4.75
C ILE A 172 -21.97 -16.98 -4.55
N SER A 173 -22.33 -16.08 -3.64
CA SER A 173 -23.70 -15.68 -3.34
C SER A 173 -23.88 -14.18 -3.45
N PHE A 174 -24.96 -13.75 -4.11
CA PHE A 174 -25.33 -12.34 -4.29
C PHE A 174 -26.55 -12.04 -3.42
N PHE A 175 -26.46 -11.01 -2.59
CA PHE A 175 -27.53 -10.57 -1.70
C PHE A 175 -27.92 -9.13 -2.00
N ASP A 176 -29.20 -8.80 -1.89
CA ASP A 176 -29.63 -7.39 -1.88
C ASP A 176 -29.29 -6.70 -0.54
N VAL A 177 -29.60 -5.41 -0.44
CA VAL A 177 -29.40 -4.60 0.78
C VAL A 177 -30.22 -5.07 1.98
N LEU A 178 -31.24 -5.91 1.78
CA LEU A 178 -32.06 -6.50 2.84
C LEU A 178 -31.56 -7.88 3.25
N GLY A 179 -30.51 -8.41 2.61
CA GLY A 179 -29.94 -9.73 2.87
C GLY A 179 -30.66 -10.87 2.14
N ASN A 180 -31.55 -10.59 1.18
CA ASN A 180 -32.19 -11.63 0.39
C ASN A 180 -31.23 -12.17 -0.67
N LEU A 181 -31.12 -13.50 -0.78
CA LEU A 181 -30.30 -14.15 -1.81
C LEU A 181 -30.94 -13.97 -3.21
N TYR A 182 -30.18 -13.40 -4.14
CA TYR A 182 -30.58 -13.16 -5.54
C TYR A 182 -29.98 -14.16 -6.52
N HIS A 183 -28.73 -14.56 -6.30
CA HIS A 183 -28.03 -15.50 -7.16
C HIS A 183 -27.03 -16.31 -6.34
N ARG A 184 -26.84 -17.56 -6.71
CA ARG A 184 -25.80 -18.43 -6.14
C ARG A 184 -25.22 -19.29 -7.24
N THR A 185 -23.90 -19.39 -7.27
CA THR A 185 -23.17 -20.32 -8.15
C THR A 185 -22.04 -20.99 -7.39
N GLU A 186 -21.67 -22.18 -7.81
CA GLU A 186 -20.55 -22.95 -7.28
C GLU A 186 -19.54 -23.17 -8.40
N PHE A 187 -18.26 -23.12 -8.06
CA PHE A 187 -17.18 -23.34 -9.00
C PHE A 187 -15.99 -24.01 -8.32
N PHE A 188 -15.17 -24.67 -9.12
CA PHE A 188 -13.89 -25.18 -8.65
C PHE A 188 -12.80 -24.16 -9.02
N ALA A 189 -12.15 -23.57 -8.03
CA ALA A 189 -10.99 -22.73 -8.28
C ALA A 189 -9.77 -23.63 -8.56
N SER A 190 -9.07 -23.36 -9.65
CA SER A 190 -7.72 -23.88 -9.89
C SER A 190 -6.69 -22.81 -9.53
N ALA A 191 -5.44 -23.20 -9.28
CA ALA A 191 -4.37 -22.22 -8.98
C ALA A 191 -4.12 -21.20 -10.13
N THR A 192 -4.69 -21.45 -11.31
CA THR A 192 -4.54 -20.62 -12.52
C THR A 192 -5.77 -19.79 -12.85
N GLU A 193 -6.96 -20.14 -12.36
CA GLU A 193 -8.19 -19.39 -12.64
C GLU A 193 -8.39 -18.31 -11.58
N SER A 194 -8.07 -17.08 -11.96
CA SER A 194 -8.20 -15.90 -11.10
C SER A 194 -9.44 -15.07 -11.40
N ASN A 195 -10.35 -15.51 -12.28
CA ASN A 195 -11.55 -14.73 -12.61
C ASN A 195 -12.75 -15.56 -13.08
N ILE A 196 -13.95 -14.99 -12.87
CA ILE A 196 -15.21 -15.50 -13.41
C ILE A 196 -16.03 -14.34 -13.96
N ASN A 197 -16.50 -14.50 -15.19
CA ASN A 197 -17.43 -13.57 -15.83
C ASN A 197 -18.87 -13.89 -15.43
N PHE A 198 -19.62 -12.86 -15.09
CA PHE A 198 -21.04 -12.92 -14.78
C PHE A 198 -21.83 -12.05 -15.76
N SER A 199 -22.94 -12.60 -16.22
CA SER A 199 -23.97 -11.87 -16.97
C SER A 199 -25.30 -12.09 -16.25
N LEU A 200 -25.62 -11.15 -15.36
CA LEU A 200 -26.81 -11.14 -14.52
C LEU A 200 -27.71 -9.96 -14.89
N ASP A 201 -28.08 -9.87 -16.17
CA ASP A 201 -28.90 -8.79 -16.73
C ASP A 201 -30.28 -8.64 -16.05
N TYR A 202 -30.73 -9.66 -15.31
CA TYR A 202 -31.97 -9.64 -14.56
C TYR A 202 -31.88 -8.89 -13.21
N LEU A 203 -30.68 -8.56 -12.72
CA LEU A 203 -30.52 -7.76 -11.49
C LEU A 203 -31.16 -6.39 -11.69
N LYS A 204 -31.88 -5.89 -10.68
CA LYS A 204 -32.47 -4.55 -10.73
C LYS A 204 -31.40 -3.51 -10.41
N GLN A 205 -31.64 -2.25 -10.75
CA GLN A 205 -30.78 -1.17 -10.28
C GLN A 205 -30.73 -1.18 -8.75
N GLY A 206 -29.53 -1.13 -8.19
CA GLY A 206 -29.34 -1.21 -6.74
C GLY A 206 -27.94 -1.66 -6.35
N TYR A 207 -27.72 -1.76 -5.04
CA TYR A 207 -26.50 -2.30 -4.46
C TYR A 207 -26.70 -3.77 -4.08
N TYR A 208 -25.71 -4.59 -4.40
CA TYR A 208 -25.67 -5.99 -4.04
C TYR A 208 -24.38 -6.33 -3.29
N THR A 209 -24.51 -7.12 -2.24
CA THR A 209 -23.35 -7.72 -1.55
C THR A 209 -23.03 -9.05 -2.22
N VAL A 210 -21.76 -9.26 -2.55
CA VAL A 210 -21.27 -10.50 -3.14
C VAL A 210 -20.37 -11.19 -2.13
N GLN A 211 -20.68 -12.44 -1.82
CA GLN A 211 -19.95 -13.25 -0.84
C GLN A 211 -19.33 -14.46 -1.51
N LEU A 212 -18.07 -14.73 -1.22
CA LEU A 212 -17.36 -15.98 -1.54
C LEU A 212 -17.19 -16.78 -0.26
N SER A 213 -17.49 -18.07 -0.32
CA SER A 213 -17.21 -19.01 0.76
C SER A 213 -16.71 -20.35 0.20
N GLY A 214 -15.71 -20.95 0.85
CA GLY A 214 -15.16 -22.25 0.46
C GLY A 214 -13.75 -22.48 0.98
N ASN A 215 -13.41 -23.74 1.29
CA ASN A 215 -12.07 -24.14 1.74
C ASN A 215 -11.47 -23.27 2.87
N GLY A 216 -12.31 -22.87 3.84
CA GLY A 216 -11.91 -22.01 4.97
C GLY A 216 -11.74 -20.53 4.64
N VAL A 217 -11.95 -20.13 3.38
CA VAL A 217 -11.96 -18.73 2.94
C VAL A 217 -13.39 -18.19 2.98
N SER A 218 -13.54 -16.97 3.51
CA SER A 218 -14.76 -16.18 3.42
C SER A 218 -14.38 -14.75 3.05
N ALA A 219 -14.97 -14.22 1.98
CA ALA A 219 -14.70 -12.87 1.52
C ALA A 219 -15.97 -12.19 1.02
N ASN A 220 -16.08 -10.88 1.23
CA ASN A 220 -17.24 -10.10 0.83
C ASN A 220 -16.78 -8.91 -0.02
N SER A 221 -17.61 -8.53 -0.98
CA SER A 221 -17.43 -7.33 -1.77
C SER A 221 -18.81 -6.79 -2.17
N GLY A 222 -18.83 -5.68 -2.90
CA GLY A 222 -20.05 -4.98 -3.28
C GLY A 222 -20.06 -4.65 -4.76
N ILE A 223 -21.25 -4.69 -5.37
CA ILE A 223 -21.45 -4.22 -6.75
C ILE A 223 -22.69 -3.33 -6.82
N VAL A 224 -22.54 -2.19 -7.50
CA VAL A 224 -23.63 -1.30 -7.84
C VAL A 224 -24.09 -1.64 -9.25
N ILE A 225 -25.36 -2.00 -9.40
CA ILE A 225 -26.01 -2.20 -10.70
C ILE A 225 -26.69 -0.91 -11.11
N VAL A 226 -26.33 -0.40 -12.30
CA VAL A 226 -26.92 0.77 -12.97
C VAL A 226 -27.48 0.33 -14.31
N LYS A 227 -28.73 0.63 -14.59
CA LYS A 227 -29.42 0.28 -15.85
C LYS A 227 -29.81 1.52 -16.61
#